data_AF-C4KHV7-F1
#
_entry.id   AF-C4KHV7-F1
#
_cell.length_a   1.000
_cell.length_b   1.000
_cell.length_c   1.000
_cell.angle_alpha   90.00
_cell.angle_beta   90.00
_cell.angle_gamma   90.00
#
_symmetry.space_group_name_H-M   'P 1'
#
loop_
_entity.id
_entity.type
_entity.pdbx_description
1 polymer ?
#
loop_
_entity_poly.entity_id
_entity_poly.type
_entity_poly.pdbx_seq_one_letter_code
_entity_poly.pdbx_strand_id
1 'polypeptide(L)'
;MTAKKLILVTSESHPLHKVFMETLDELSKELNLEKEVKTEDYAFLADYGEKDEFDMPFLPQLLVQTDDGKIIPILTKMPFDASLKPDKKAGKEEAIKKIKNLE
;
A
#
# COMPACT_ATOMS: atom_id res chain seq x y z
N MET A 1 -5.36 -17.65 -2.12
CA MET A 1 -6.41 -16.59 -1.98
C MET A 1 -6.02 -15.46 -2.91
N THR A 2 -6.92 -14.93 -3.75
CA THR A 2 -6.47 -14.05 -4.85
C THR A 2 -6.68 -12.58 -4.53
N ALA A 3 -5.77 -11.72 -4.99
CA ALA A 3 -5.91 -10.28 -4.88
C ALA A 3 -7.06 -9.79 -5.77
N LYS A 4 -7.94 -8.95 -5.21
CA LYS A 4 -9.13 -8.42 -5.89
C LYS A 4 -9.06 -6.91 -6.10
N LYS A 5 -8.61 -6.17 -5.09
CA LYS A 5 -8.54 -4.70 -5.11
C LYS A 5 -7.34 -4.18 -4.33
N LEU A 6 -6.70 -3.13 -4.81
CA LEU A 6 -5.65 -2.38 -4.11
C LEU A 6 -6.26 -1.17 -3.41
N ILE A 7 -5.89 -0.93 -2.16
CA ILE A 7 -6.41 0.19 -1.36
C ILE A 7 -5.23 0.98 -0.83
N LEU A 8 -5.12 2.24 -1.22
CA LEU A 8 -4.11 3.16 -0.67
C LEU A 8 -4.78 4.10 0.32
N VAL A 9 -4.26 4.14 1.54
CA VAL A 9 -4.60 5.19 2.51
C VAL A 9 -3.42 6.16 2.59
N THR A 10 -3.68 7.44 2.33
CA THR A 10 -2.63 8.47 2.23
C THR A 10 -3.19 9.86 2.57
N SER A 11 -2.32 10.85 2.68
CA SER A 11 -2.67 12.28 2.79
C SER A 11 -2.03 13.03 1.63
N GLU A 12 -2.75 13.95 0.98
CA GLU A 12 -2.21 14.76 -0.11
C GLU A 12 -1.02 15.63 0.33
N SER A 13 -0.96 15.96 1.63
CA SER A 13 0.14 16.73 2.22
C SER A 13 1.37 15.88 2.57
N HIS A 14 1.27 14.54 2.50
CA HIS A 14 2.37 13.67 2.90
C HIS A 14 3.49 13.66 1.83
N PRO A 15 4.78 13.77 2.20
CA PRO A 15 5.88 13.82 1.22
C PRO A 15 5.93 12.61 0.27
N LEU A 16 5.53 11.44 0.77
CA LEU A 16 5.49 10.19 -0.01
C LEU A 16 4.19 9.97 -0.78
N HIS A 17 3.20 10.85 -0.67
CA HIS A 17 1.89 10.70 -1.31
C HIS A 17 2.01 10.37 -2.80
N LYS A 18 2.76 11.20 -3.54
CA LYS A 18 2.93 11.06 -4.98
C LYS A 18 3.56 9.73 -5.37
N VAL A 19 4.58 9.29 -4.62
CA VAL A 19 5.29 8.04 -4.92
C VAL A 19 4.37 6.83 -4.70
N PHE A 20 3.56 6.84 -3.64
CA PHE A 20 2.59 5.78 -3.39
C PHE A 20 1.45 5.77 -4.42
N MET A 21 0.96 6.93 -4.84
CA MET A 21 -0.04 7.04 -5.91
C MET A 21 0.48 6.47 -7.23
N GLU A 22 1.70 6.82 -7.62
CA GLU A 22 2.34 6.24 -8.82
C GLU A 22 2.52 4.73 -8.69
N THR A 23 2.91 4.24 -7.52
CA THR A 23 3.06 2.80 -7.24
C THR A 23 1.73 2.06 -7.37
N LEU A 24 0.66 2.62 -6.78
CA LEU A 24 -0.71 2.08 -6.90
C LEU A 24 -1.15 2.01 -8.36
N ASP A 25 -0.92 3.08 -9.12
CA ASP A 25 -1.32 3.17 -10.53
C ASP A 25 -0.60 2.14 -11.40
N GLU A 26 0.70 1.94 -11.17
CA GLU A 26 1.47 0.91 -11.88
C GLU A 26 1.00 -0.50 -11.51
N LEU A 27 0.83 -0.80 -10.22
CA LEU A 27 0.38 -2.12 -9.75
C LEU A 27 -1.00 -2.47 -10.27
N SER A 28 -1.95 -1.53 -10.19
CA SER A 28 -3.32 -1.72 -10.67
C SER A 28 -3.36 -2.06 -12.15
N LYS A 29 -2.54 -1.39 -12.98
CA LYS A 29 -2.45 -1.67 -14.42
C LYS A 29 -1.74 -2.98 -14.71
N GLU A 30 -0.62 -3.25 -14.04
CA GLU A 30 0.21 -4.43 -14.27
C GLU A 30 -0.49 -5.73 -13.86
N LEU A 31 -1.25 -5.69 -12.76
CA LEU A 31 -1.97 -6.84 -12.22
C LEU A 31 -3.45 -6.88 -12.62
N ASN A 32 -3.92 -5.87 -13.37
CA ASN A 32 -5.33 -5.70 -13.76
C ASN A 32 -6.29 -5.77 -12.56
N LEU A 33 -5.96 -5.04 -11.48
CA LEU A 33 -6.72 -4.98 -10.24
C LEU A 33 -7.43 -3.63 -10.11
N GLU A 34 -8.63 -3.64 -9.51
CA GLU A 34 -9.29 -2.40 -9.09
C GLU A 34 -8.43 -1.67 -8.06
N LYS A 35 -8.54 -0.34 -8.03
CA LYS A 35 -7.85 0.49 -7.04
C LYS A 35 -8.80 1.46 -6.36
N GLU A 36 -8.54 1.73 -5.10
CA GLU A 36 -9.27 2.69 -4.27
C GLU A 36 -8.25 3.54 -3.49
N VAL A 37 -8.54 4.83 -3.37
CA VAL A 37 -7.74 5.76 -2.57
C VAL A 37 -8.62 6.32 -1.47
N LYS A 38 -8.15 6.22 -0.23
CA LYS A 38 -8.79 6.77 0.97
C LYS A 38 -7.91 7.88 1.53
N THR A 39 -8.41 9.10 1.57
CA THR A 39 -7.66 10.24 2.10
C THR A 39 -7.84 10.33 3.61
N GLU A 40 -6.74 10.24 4.35
CA GLU A 40 -6.69 10.42 5.81
C GLU A 40 -7.68 9.54 6.61
N ASP A 41 -8.01 8.36 6.07
CA ASP A 41 -8.91 7.40 6.71
C ASP A 41 -8.15 6.56 7.76
N TYR A 42 -7.79 7.22 8.87
CA TYR A 42 -7.10 6.58 10.00
C TYR A 42 -7.97 5.52 10.68
N ALA A 43 -9.30 5.61 10.60
CA ALA A 43 -10.20 4.60 11.15
C ALA A 43 -10.03 3.27 10.39
N PHE A 44 -9.99 3.33 9.05
CA PHE A 44 -9.69 2.15 8.23
C PHE A 44 -8.33 1.53 8.57
N LEU A 45 -7.30 2.34 8.79
CA LEU A 45 -5.98 1.83 9.19
C LEU A 45 -5.93 1.32 10.63
N ALA A 46 -6.78 1.82 11.53
CA ALA A 46 -6.89 1.27 12.87
C ALA A 46 -7.42 -0.17 12.86
N ASP A 47 -8.29 -0.50 11.90
CA ASP A 47 -8.86 -1.84 11.74
C ASP A 47 -7.98 -2.80 10.91
N TYR A 48 -7.35 -2.30 9.83
CA TYR A 48 -6.69 -3.14 8.82
C TYR A 48 -5.22 -2.79 8.52
N GLY A 49 -4.75 -1.64 9.00
CA GLY A 49 -3.41 -1.14 8.75
C GLY A 49 -2.35 -1.75 9.67
N GLU A 50 -1.10 -1.53 9.31
CA GLU A 50 0.02 -1.66 10.25
C GLU A 50 -0.05 -0.51 11.26
N LYS A 51 0.28 -0.84 12.51
CA LYS A 51 0.37 0.11 13.61
C LYS A 51 1.79 0.12 14.13
N ASP A 52 2.19 1.26 14.68
CA ASP A 52 3.49 1.38 15.35
C ASP A 52 3.50 0.70 16.74
N GLU A 53 4.60 0.86 17.46
CA GLU A 53 4.78 0.29 18.81
C GLU A 53 3.80 0.84 19.87
N PHE A 54 3.08 1.92 19.56
CA PHE A 54 2.06 2.53 20.41
C PHE A 54 0.63 2.25 19.92
N ASP A 55 0.46 1.27 19.03
CA ASP A 55 -0.82 0.90 18.39
C ASP A 55 -1.43 2.05 17.55
N MET A 56 -0.61 3.00 17.07
CA MET A 56 -1.09 4.11 16.26
C MET A 56 -0.96 3.81 14.76
N PRO A 57 -2.04 4.00 13.97
CA PRO A 57 -1.95 3.93 12.52
C PRO A 57 -1.17 5.12 11.96
N PHE A 58 -0.43 4.88 10.89
CA PHE A 58 0.37 5.90 10.20
C PHE A 58 0.12 5.90 8.70
N LEU A 59 0.42 7.01 8.04
CA LEU A 59 0.28 7.17 6.60
C LEU A 59 1.65 7.30 5.93
N PRO A 60 1.77 6.93 4.65
CA PRO A 60 0.80 6.22 3.82
C PRO A 60 0.92 4.69 3.96
N GLN A 61 -0.13 3.96 3.64
CA GLN A 61 -0.10 2.49 3.56
C GLN A 61 -0.89 1.99 2.36
N LEU A 62 -0.29 1.07 1.62
CA LEU A 62 -0.93 0.33 0.54
C LEU A 62 -1.29 -1.06 1.03
N LEU A 63 -2.56 -1.42 0.82
CA LEU A 63 -3.18 -2.68 1.23
C LEU A 63 -3.78 -3.38 0.02
N VAL A 64 -4.05 -4.66 0.16
CA VAL A 64 -4.81 -5.47 -0.80
C VAL A 64 -6.03 -6.06 -0.12
N GLN A 65 -7.17 -6.01 -0.82
CA GLN A 65 -8.35 -6.78 -0.50
C GLN A 65 -8.33 -8.08 -1.32
N THR A 66 -8.47 -9.21 -0.66
CA THR A 66 -8.57 -10.53 -1.29
C THR A 66 -10.02 -10.88 -1.67
N ASP A 67 -10.18 -11.90 -2.50
CA ASP A 67 -11.48 -12.46 -2.90
C ASP A 67 -12.35 -12.95 -1.73
N ASP A 68 -11.72 -13.48 -0.68
CA ASP A 68 -12.37 -13.87 0.59
C ASP A 68 -12.65 -12.70 1.54
N GLY A 69 -12.34 -11.46 1.13
CA GLY A 69 -12.68 -10.24 1.83
C GLY A 69 -11.67 -9.76 2.86
N LYS A 70 -10.53 -10.44 3.05
CA LYS A 70 -9.47 -9.98 3.95
C LYS A 70 -8.77 -8.74 3.39
N ILE A 71 -8.28 -7.90 4.29
CA ILE A 71 -7.51 -6.70 3.97
C ILE A 71 -6.13 -6.85 4.60
N ILE A 72 -5.08 -6.75 3.79
CA ILE A 72 -3.71 -7.06 4.20
C ILE A 72 -2.78 -5.94 3.75
N PRO A 73 -1.96 -5.35 4.64
CA PRO A 73 -0.92 -4.40 4.25
C PRO A 73 0.13 -5.06 3.37
N ILE A 74 0.42 -4.44 2.22
CA ILE A 74 1.43 -4.94 1.27
C ILE A 74 2.63 -4.00 1.14
N LEU A 75 2.46 -2.70 1.38
CA LEU A 75 3.56 -1.74 1.41
C LEU A 75 3.23 -0.63 2.41
N THR A 76 3.87 -0.63 3.56
CA THR A 76 3.67 0.37 4.64
C THR A 76 4.83 1.34 4.74
N LYS A 77 6.00 0.98 4.23
CA LYS A 77 7.20 1.83 4.17
C LYS A 77 7.78 1.76 2.76
N MET A 78 8.00 2.92 2.14
CA MET A 78 8.67 2.97 0.85
C MET A 78 10.17 2.72 1.08
N PRO A 79 10.78 1.74 0.38
CA PRO A 79 12.23 1.58 0.41
C PRO A 79 12.93 2.85 -0.09
N PHE A 80 14.18 3.04 0.31
CA PHE A 80 15.02 4.14 -0.17
C PHE A 80 16.18 3.58 -1.00
N ASP A 81 16.55 4.32 -2.04
CA ASP A 81 17.74 4.03 -2.84
C ASP A 81 19.03 4.44 -2.11
N ALA A 82 20.18 4.19 -2.74
CA ALA A 82 21.49 4.57 -2.19
C ALA A 82 21.67 6.09 -2.00
N SER A 83 20.82 6.92 -2.62
CA SER A 83 20.79 8.38 -2.48
C SER A 83 19.74 8.86 -1.47
N LEU A 84 19.15 7.95 -0.68
CA LEU A 84 18.09 8.23 0.29
C LEU A 84 16.81 8.80 -0.34
N LYS A 85 16.58 8.56 -1.63
CA LYS A 85 15.32 8.91 -2.31
C LYS A 85 14.39 7.70 -2.33
N PRO A 86 13.06 7.91 -2.33
CA PRO A 86 12.11 6.81 -2.40
C PRO A 86 12.36 5.92 -3.64
N ASP A 87 12.65 4.64 -3.42
CA ASP A 87 12.83 3.65 -4.47
C ASP A 87 11.48 3.00 -4.80
N LYS A 88 10.79 3.66 -5.75
CA LYS A 88 9.51 3.19 -6.26
C LYS A 88 9.58 1.77 -6.84
N LYS A 89 10.70 1.43 -7.50
CA LYS A 89 10.84 0.12 -8.15
C LYS A 89 10.93 -0.98 -7.10
N ALA A 90 11.76 -0.79 -6.08
CA ALA A 90 11.86 -1.73 -4.97
C ALA A 90 10.53 -1.86 -4.20
N GLY A 91 9.85 -0.74 -3.93
CA GLY A 91 8.54 -0.75 -3.27
C GLY A 91 7.48 -1.53 -4.06
N LYS A 92 7.46 -1.37 -5.40
CA LYS A 92 6.58 -2.14 -6.29
C LYS A 92 6.91 -3.63 -6.27
N GLU A 93 8.19 -3.99 -6.36
CA GLU A 93 8.63 -5.39 -6.32
C GLU A 93 8.25 -6.06 -5.00
N GLU A 94 8.39 -5.37 -3.86
CA GLU A 94 7.94 -5.86 -2.56
C GLU A 94 6.42 -6.11 -2.54
N ALA A 95 5.64 -5.15 -3.03
CA ALA A 95 4.19 -5.26 -3.10
C ALA A 95 3.76 -6.45 -3.96
N ILE A 96 4.35 -6.61 -5.16
CA ILE A 96 4.07 -7.75 -6.05
C ILE A 96 4.45 -9.07 -5.37
N LYS A 97 5.60 -9.13 -4.71
CA LYS A 97 6.04 -10.34 -4.01
C LYS A 97 5.05 -10.74 -2.92
N LYS A 98 4.55 -9.79 -2.13
CA LYS A 98 3.53 -10.08 -1.11
C LYS A 98 2.21 -10.53 -1.75
N ILE A 99 1.74 -9.85 -2.80
CA ILE A 99 0.52 -10.24 -3.52
C ILE A 99 0.61 -11.67 -4.06
N LYS A 100 1.72 -12.03 -4.71
CA LYS A 100 1.93 -13.39 -5.25
C LYS A 100 2.01 -14.47 -4.18
N ASN A 101 2.47 -14.13 -2.98
CA ASN A 101 2.50 -15.07 -1.85
C ASN A 101 1.11 -15.29 -1.22
N LEU A 102 0.09 -14.51 -1.61
CA LEU A 102 -1.29 -14.73 -1.17
C LEU A 102 -1.98 -15.82 -2.00
N GLU A 103 -1.59 -15.99 -3.27
CA GLU A 103 -2.20 -16.94 -4.21
C GLU A 103 -2.03 -18.40 -3.77
#